data_AF-A0A2D9XPU8-F1
#
_entry.id   AF-A0A2D9XPU8-F1
#
_cell.length_a   1.000
_cell.length_b   1.000
_cell.length_c   1.000
_cell.angle_alpha   90.00
_cell.angle_beta   90.00
_cell.angle_gamma   90.00
#
_symmetry.space_group_name_H-M   'P 1'
#
loop_
_entity.id
_entity.type
_entity.pdbx_description
1 polymer ?
#
loop_
_entity_poly.entity_id
_entity_poly.type
_entity_poly.pdbx_seq_one_letter_code
_entity_poly.pdbx_strand_id
1 'polypeptide(L)'
;MVAGLIAQVGIPVLIETIKGALERVDNPVAKGASEALSQLDDAVKRGKISPEQLQEANRHIEKLAGMEAEERQNTISQINDSLRAEVASSDPYVRRMRPTFGYLIAITWAAQMLALAWVIIYETESASIVIEAMESLGTIWAVGLSVLGIYVYKRSEDKKIPKIVENEGIMKKELELSTRNMVSNIIKRKEYND
;
A
#
# COMPACT_ATOMS: atom_id res chain seq x y z
N MET A 1 19.13 -13.03 -37.45
CA MET A 1 18.40 -13.36 -38.69
C MET A 1 16.88 -13.26 -38.53
N VAL A 2 16.29 -13.82 -37.46
CA VAL A 2 14.82 -13.74 -37.22
C VAL A 2 14.30 -12.31 -37.07
N ALA A 3 15.01 -11.43 -36.36
CA ALA A 3 14.63 -10.02 -36.23
C ALA A 3 14.65 -9.25 -37.57
N GLY A 4 15.54 -9.62 -38.50
CA GLY A 4 15.59 -9.03 -39.85
C GLY A 4 14.38 -9.45 -40.70
N LEU A 5 13.99 -10.72 -40.62
CA LEU A 5 12.78 -11.25 -41.26
C LEU A 5 11.49 -10.63 -40.69
N ILE A 6 11.41 -10.44 -39.37
CA ILE A 6 10.27 -9.77 -38.72
C ILE A 6 10.23 -8.27 -39.08
N ALA A 7 11.36 -7.59 -39.22
CA ALA A 7 11.38 -6.19 -39.66
C ALA A 7 10.96 -6.06 -41.15
N GLN A 8 11.37 -7.02 -42.00
CA GLN A 8 11.08 -7.00 -43.44
C GLN A 8 9.64 -7.42 -43.77
N VAL A 9 9.01 -8.26 -42.94
CA VAL A 9 7.65 -8.78 -43.14
C VAL A 9 6.62 -8.14 -42.20
N GLY A 10 7.02 -7.78 -40.97
CA GLY A 10 6.12 -7.27 -39.93
C GLY A 10 5.76 -5.79 -40.06
N ILE A 11 6.69 -4.94 -40.54
CA ILE A 11 6.40 -3.52 -40.76
C ILE A 11 5.32 -3.32 -41.85
N PRO A 12 5.40 -3.96 -43.03
CA PRO A 12 4.33 -3.88 -44.02
C PRO A 12 2.96 -4.34 -43.51
N VAL A 13 2.93 -5.43 -42.71
CA VAL A 13 1.69 -5.96 -42.12
C VAL A 13 1.10 -5.00 -41.08
N LEU A 14 1.93 -4.37 -40.25
CA LEU A 14 1.49 -3.36 -39.29
C LEU A 14 0.98 -2.09 -39.99
N ILE A 15 1.65 -1.66 -41.06
CA ILE A 15 1.21 -0.52 -41.86
C ILE A 15 -0.14 -0.82 -42.51
N GLU A 16 -0.33 -2.00 -43.09
CA GLU A 16 -1.57 -2.40 -43.75
C GLU A 16 -2.75 -2.51 -42.78
N THR A 17 -2.51 -3.04 -41.57
CA THR A 17 -3.54 -3.13 -40.51
C THR A 17 -3.92 -1.76 -39.94
N ILE A 18 -2.94 -0.88 -39.67
CA ILE A 18 -3.20 0.49 -39.20
C ILE A 18 -3.88 1.33 -40.29
N LYS A 19 -3.45 1.20 -41.55
CA LYS A 19 -4.07 1.84 -42.72
C LYS A 19 -5.55 1.43 -42.83
N GLY A 20 -5.85 0.13 -42.81
CA GLY A 20 -7.22 -0.37 -42.90
C GLY A 20 -8.10 -0.01 -41.69
N ALA A 21 -7.51 0.28 -40.53
CA ALA A 21 -8.24 0.83 -39.40
C ALA A 21 -8.53 2.33 -39.58
N LEU A 22 -7.56 3.11 -40.07
CA LEU A 22 -7.68 4.55 -40.27
C LEU A 22 -8.59 4.92 -41.46
N GLU A 23 -8.64 4.12 -42.53
CA GLU A 23 -9.57 4.35 -43.67
C GLU A 23 -11.04 4.26 -43.28
N ARG A 24 -11.36 3.48 -42.25
CA ARG A 24 -12.74 3.31 -41.75
C ARG A 24 -13.19 4.47 -40.86
N VAL A 25 -12.29 5.37 -40.48
CA VAL A 25 -12.61 6.53 -39.65
C VAL A 25 -12.93 7.71 -40.56
N ASP A 26 -14.16 8.21 -40.48
CA ASP A 26 -14.64 9.34 -41.30
C ASP A 26 -14.14 10.68 -40.72
N ASN A 27 -12.83 10.91 -40.83
CA ASN A 27 -12.17 12.14 -40.42
C ASN A 27 -11.06 12.51 -41.44
N PRO A 28 -10.95 13.78 -41.86
CA PRO A 28 -9.94 14.20 -42.84
C PRO A 28 -8.49 13.94 -42.37
N VAL A 29 -8.21 14.01 -41.06
CA VAL A 29 -6.89 13.70 -40.49
C VAL A 29 -6.60 12.19 -40.59
N ALA A 30 -7.59 11.34 -40.35
CA ALA A 30 -7.44 9.88 -40.45
C ALA A 30 -7.21 9.43 -41.90
N LYS A 31 -7.92 10.03 -42.86
CA LYS A 31 -7.72 9.79 -44.30
C LYS A 31 -6.33 10.24 -44.76
N GLY A 32 -5.88 11.43 -44.34
CA GLY A 32 -4.52 11.92 -44.62
C GLY A 32 -3.43 11.04 -44.03
N ALA A 33 -3.62 10.52 -42.80
CA ALA A 33 -2.67 9.60 -42.17
C ALA A 33 -2.60 8.24 -42.89
N SER A 34 -3.74 7.69 -43.35
CA SER A 34 -3.78 6.47 -44.17
C SER A 34 -3.01 6.63 -45.48
N GLU A 35 -3.17 7.76 -46.15
CA GLU A 35 -2.52 8.05 -47.42
C GLU A 35 -1.00 8.20 -47.26
N ALA A 36 -0.56 8.88 -46.19
CA ALA A 36 0.85 8.97 -45.83
C ALA A 36 1.47 7.60 -45.49
N LEU A 37 0.74 6.73 -44.78
CA LEU A 37 1.17 5.35 -44.51
C LEU A 37 1.28 4.52 -45.80
N SER A 38 0.42 4.75 -46.78
CA SER A 38 0.51 4.09 -48.10
C SER A 38 1.76 4.52 -48.87
N GLN A 39 2.13 5.80 -48.80
CA GLN A 39 3.37 6.29 -49.42
C GLN A 39 4.63 5.74 -48.73
N LEU A 40 4.56 5.57 -47.40
CA LEU A 40 5.62 4.97 -46.61
C LEU A 40 5.85 3.49 -46.96
N ASP A 41 4.79 2.69 -47.07
CA ASP A 41 4.86 1.28 -47.48
C ASP A 41 5.52 1.12 -48.87
N ASP A 42 5.14 1.98 -49.81
CA ASP A 42 5.72 2.04 -51.15
C ASP A 42 7.22 2.41 -51.13
N ALA A 43 7.63 3.33 -50.26
CA ALA A 43 9.03 3.72 -50.10
C ALA A 43 9.88 2.57 -49.52
N VAL A 44 9.32 1.81 -48.57
CA VAL A 44 9.97 0.62 -47.97
C VAL A 44 10.10 -0.49 -49.02
N LYS A 45 9.02 -0.83 -49.74
CA LYS A 45 9.02 -1.88 -50.77
C LYS A 45 9.98 -1.59 -51.93
N ARG A 46 10.14 -0.32 -52.30
CA ARG A 46 11.05 0.12 -53.36
C ARG A 46 12.50 0.31 -52.89
N GLY A 47 12.82 -0.04 -51.64
CA GLY A 47 14.17 0.06 -51.08
C GLY A 47 14.68 1.49 -50.93
N LYS A 48 13.79 2.49 -50.93
CA LYS A 48 14.17 3.90 -50.71
C LYS A 48 14.53 4.19 -49.26
N ILE A 49 14.11 3.33 -48.33
CA ILE A 49 14.52 3.33 -46.94
C ILE A 49 15.47 2.15 -46.76
N SER A 50 16.72 2.41 -46.37
CA SER A 50 17.70 1.35 -46.21
C SER A 50 17.33 0.46 -45.00
N PRO A 51 17.55 -0.86 -45.09
CA PRO A 51 17.41 -1.76 -43.95
C PRO A 51 18.28 -1.36 -42.75
N GLU A 52 19.44 -0.72 -42.98
CA GLU A 52 20.31 -0.24 -41.90
C GLU A 52 19.68 0.93 -41.13
N GLN A 53 19.02 1.86 -41.83
CA GLN A 53 18.34 3.00 -41.19
C GLN A 53 17.18 2.53 -40.30
N LEU A 54 16.42 1.52 -40.74
CA LEU A 54 15.36 0.90 -39.94
C LEU A 54 15.94 0.16 -38.73
N GLN A 55 17.08 -0.51 -38.91
CA GLN A 55 17.72 -1.25 -37.83
C GLN A 55 18.33 -0.32 -36.77
N GLU A 56 18.85 0.83 -37.17
CA GLU A 56 19.32 1.88 -36.26
C GLU A 56 18.17 2.55 -35.50
N ALA A 57 17.06 2.84 -36.18
CA ALA A 57 15.84 3.32 -35.53
C ALA A 57 15.31 2.32 -34.48
N ASN A 58 15.31 1.03 -34.79
CA ASN A 58 14.91 -0.02 -33.83
C ASN A 58 15.84 -0.07 -32.62
N ARG A 59 17.17 0.05 -32.81
CA ARG A 59 18.13 0.12 -31.70
C ARG A 59 17.87 1.32 -30.79
N HIS A 60 17.52 2.48 -31.36
CA HIS A 60 17.14 3.65 -30.58
C HIS A 60 15.85 3.44 -29.79
N ILE A 61 14.84 2.82 -30.39
CA ILE A 61 13.57 2.50 -29.73
C ILE A 61 13.80 1.49 -28.59
N GLU A 62 14.60 0.44 -28.80
CA GLU A 62 14.97 -0.52 -27.76
C GLU A 62 15.69 0.17 -26.59
N LYS A 63 16.62 1.07 -26.88
CA LYS A 63 17.32 1.84 -25.84
C LYS A 63 16.37 2.76 -25.07
N LEU A 64 15.46 3.45 -25.76
CA LEU A 64 14.46 4.32 -25.14
C LEU A 64 13.49 3.51 -24.26
N ALA A 65 13.01 2.37 -24.76
CA ALA A 65 12.15 1.46 -24.00
C ALA A 65 12.86 0.91 -22.75
N GLY A 66 14.17 0.61 -22.86
CA GLY A 66 14.99 0.22 -21.72
C GLY A 66 15.10 1.33 -20.66
N MET A 67 15.38 2.56 -21.09
CA MET A 67 15.45 3.73 -20.19
C MET A 67 14.10 4.02 -19.52
N GLU A 68 12.99 3.94 -20.26
CA GLU A 68 11.64 4.14 -19.71
C GLU A 68 11.28 3.06 -18.69
N ALA A 69 11.66 1.80 -18.95
CA ALA A 69 11.46 0.71 -18.00
C ALA A 69 12.27 0.91 -16.71
N GLU A 70 13.51 1.40 -16.83
CA GLU A 70 14.38 1.72 -15.69
C GLU A 70 13.83 2.90 -14.88
N GLU A 71 13.41 3.98 -15.54
CA GLU A 71 12.78 5.14 -14.89
C GLU A 71 11.51 4.74 -14.12
N ARG A 72 10.68 3.89 -14.74
CA ARG A 72 9.47 3.35 -14.12
C ARG A 72 9.81 2.49 -12.90
N GLN A 73 10.83 1.63 -13.00
CA GLN A 73 11.28 0.81 -11.89
C GLN A 73 11.81 1.66 -10.73
N ASN A 74 12.59 2.69 -11.03
CA ASN A 74 13.11 3.63 -10.04
C ASN A 74 11.98 4.40 -9.35
N THR A 75 11.00 4.88 -10.11
CA THR A 75 9.81 5.56 -9.57
C THR A 75 9.03 4.66 -8.62
N ILE A 76 8.77 3.41 -9.03
CA ILE A 76 8.07 2.43 -8.19
C ILE A 76 8.89 2.12 -6.93
N SER A 77 10.21 2.00 -7.03
CA SER A 77 11.08 1.78 -5.86
C SER A 77 11.00 2.94 -4.88
N GLN A 78 11.15 4.18 -5.35
CA GLN A 78 11.09 5.38 -4.51
C GLN A 78 9.73 5.53 -3.81
N ILE A 79 8.63 5.27 -4.52
CA ILE A 79 7.28 5.27 -3.94
C ILE A 79 7.15 4.20 -2.84
N ASN A 80 7.64 2.99 -3.08
CA ASN A 80 7.59 1.93 -2.08
C ASN A 80 8.46 2.26 -0.85
N ASP A 81 9.63 2.84 -1.06
CA ASP A 81 10.53 3.23 0.01
C ASP A 81 9.93 4.37 0.86
N SER A 82 9.31 5.38 0.23
CA SER A 82 8.63 6.45 0.95
C SER A 82 7.41 5.93 1.74
N LEU A 83 6.58 5.07 1.14
CA LEU A 83 5.43 4.47 1.82
C LEU A 83 5.86 3.62 3.01
N ARG A 84 6.93 2.83 2.88
CA ARG A 84 7.49 2.06 3.99
C ARG A 84 8.00 2.97 5.10
N ALA A 85 8.65 4.09 4.75
CA ALA A 85 9.10 5.07 5.73
C ALA A 85 7.93 5.75 6.45
N GLU A 86 6.84 6.06 5.74
CA GLU A 86 5.61 6.59 6.35
C GLU A 86 4.93 5.60 7.29
N VAL A 87 4.81 4.32 6.88
CA VAL A 87 4.23 3.27 7.71
C VAL A 87 5.10 2.96 8.94
N ALA A 88 6.43 3.02 8.78
CA ALA A 88 7.39 2.85 9.87
C ALA A 88 7.51 4.10 10.76
N SER A 89 6.97 5.24 10.32
CA SER A 89 6.98 6.48 11.09
C SER A 89 6.22 6.27 12.40
N SER A 90 6.96 6.32 13.50
CA SER A 90 6.47 6.05 14.84
C SER A 90 6.11 7.34 15.57
N ASP A 91 5.47 8.29 14.87
CA ASP A 91 5.14 9.60 15.41
C ASP A 91 4.45 9.48 16.78
N PRO A 92 5.07 10.01 17.86
CA PRO A 92 4.50 10.00 19.20
C PRO A 92 3.11 10.63 19.29
N TYR A 93 2.79 11.59 18.42
CA TYR A 93 1.50 12.27 18.39
C TYR A 93 0.36 11.31 18.01
N VAL A 94 0.53 10.51 16.96
CA VAL A 94 -0.47 9.51 16.52
C VAL A 94 -0.71 8.45 17.60
N ARG A 95 0.33 8.09 18.37
CA ARG A 95 0.23 7.10 19.44
C ARG A 95 -0.40 7.63 20.73
N ARG A 96 -0.29 8.94 20.99
CA ARG A 96 -0.83 9.61 22.20
C ARG A 96 -2.24 10.16 22.00
N MET A 97 -2.52 10.72 20.82
CA MET A 97 -3.75 10.49 20.04
C MET A 97 -5.09 10.19 20.76
N ARG A 98 -5.84 9.23 20.25
CA ARG A 98 -5.74 7.84 20.68
C ARG A 98 -5.99 7.72 22.22
N PRO A 99 -5.04 7.43 23.14
CA PRO A 99 -5.30 7.44 24.58
C PRO A 99 -5.86 8.76 25.16
N THR A 100 -5.37 9.92 24.71
CA THR A 100 -5.78 11.21 25.32
C THR A 100 -7.25 11.50 25.14
N PHE A 101 -7.82 11.15 23.98
CA PHE A 101 -9.26 11.24 23.75
C PHE A 101 -10.07 10.39 24.74
N GLY A 102 -9.65 9.14 24.96
CA GLY A 102 -10.32 8.26 25.92
C GLY A 102 -10.26 8.77 27.36
N TYR A 103 -9.12 9.32 27.78
CA TYR A 103 -8.99 9.94 29.11
C TYR A 103 -9.86 11.17 29.27
N LEU A 104 -9.92 12.04 28.26
CA LEU A 104 -10.78 13.22 28.29
C LEU A 104 -12.26 12.83 28.43
N ILE A 105 -12.73 11.85 27.64
CA ILE A 105 -14.10 11.34 27.72
C ILE A 105 -14.41 10.74 29.10
N ALA A 106 -13.49 9.96 29.67
CA ALA A 106 -13.67 9.38 30.99
C ALA A 106 -13.73 10.45 32.10
N ILE A 107 -12.89 11.48 32.01
CA ILE A 107 -12.86 12.59 32.97
C ILE A 107 -14.14 13.41 32.87
N THR A 108 -14.59 13.77 31.67
CA THR A 108 -15.82 14.54 31.49
C THR A 108 -17.05 13.75 31.93
N TRP A 109 -17.09 12.44 31.66
CA TRP A 109 -18.16 11.57 32.15
C TRP A 109 -18.18 11.51 33.68
N ALA A 110 -17.01 11.30 34.31
CA ALA A 110 -16.91 11.28 35.77
C ALA A 110 -17.35 12.61 36.40
N ALA A 111 -16.92 13.74 35.83
CA ALA A 111 -17.34 15.06 36.28
C ALA A 111 -18.86 15.27 36.13
N GLN A 112 -19.44 14.83 35.01
CA GLN A 112 -20.88 14.92 34.78
C GLN A 112 -21.67 14.05 35.78
N MET A 113 -21.24 12.82 36.03
CA MET A 113 -21.90 11.95 37.01
C MET A 113 -21.79 12.47 38.44
N LEU A 114 -20.66 13.08 38.80
CA LEU A 114 -20.49 13.73 40.11
C LEU A 114 -21.40 14.96 40.25
N ALA A 115 -21.53 15.77 39.19
CA ALA A 115 -22.45 16.90 39.19
C ALA A 115 -23.91 16.44 39.34
N LEU A 116 -24.31 15.37 38.65
CA LEU A 116 -25.65 14.77 38.82
C LEU A 116 -25.86 14.25 40.24
N ALA A 117 -24.90 13.52 40.80
CA ALA A 117 -24.97 13.02 42.17
C ALA A 117 -25.09 14.17 43.19
N TRP A 118 -24.35 15.25 42.97
CA TRP A 118 -24.43 16.46 43.81
C TRP A 118 -25.84 17.06 43.79
N VAL A 119 -26.41 17.29 42.60
CA VAL A 119 -27.76 17.86 42.46
C VAL A 119 -28.80 16.97 43.12
N ILE A 120 -28.72 15.65 42.96
CA ILE A 120 -29.67 14.72 43.58
C ILE A 120 -29.65 14.82 45.12
N ILE A 121 -28.46 14.96 45.71
CA ILE A 121 -28.30 14.99 47.18
C ILE A 121 -28.64 16.37 47.76
N TYR A 122 -28.16 17.45 47.14
CA TYR A 122 -28.19 18.79 47.73
C TYR A 122 -29.23 19.73 47.11
N GLU A 123 -29.68 19.48 45.88
CA GLU A 123 -30.61 20.33 45.12
C GLU A 123 -31.75 19.49 44.55
N THR A 124 -32.37 18.66 45.40
CA THR A 124 -33.32 17.61 45.02
C THR A 124 -34.53 18.15 44.25
N GLU A 125 -34.95 19.39 44.52
CA GLU A 125 -36.03 20.07 43.79
C GLU A 125 -35.69 20.26 42.30
N SER A 126 -34.41 20.45 41.98
CA SER A 126 -33.92 20.60 40.60
C SER A 126 -33.47 19.28 39.98
N ALA A 127 -33.48 18.17 40.72
CA ALA A 127 -32.99 16.88 40.22
C ALA A 127 -33.75 16.41 38.98
N SER A 128 -35.07 16.59 38.95
CA SER A 128 -35.90 16.13 37.83
C SER A 128 -35.57 16.86 36.53
N ILE A 129 -35.46 18.19 36.57
CA ILE A 129 -35.16 18.99 35.37
C ILE A 129 -33.74 18.78 34.86
N VAL A 130 -32.78 18.54 35.78
CA VAL A 130 -31.39 18.26 35.42
C VAL A 130 -31.23 16.86 34.82
N ILE A 131 -31.96 15.86 35.31
CA ILE A 131 -31.97 14.50 34.72
C ILE A 131 -32.58 14.54 33.31
N GLU A 132 -33.68 15.25 33.11
CA GLU A 132 -34.28 15.45 31.79
C GLU A 132 -33.31 16.16 30.82
N ALA A 133 -32.62 17.20 31.30
CA ALA A 133 -31.57 17.85 30.52
C ALA A 133 -30.41 16.90 30.17
N MET A 134 -30.01 16.00 31.07
CA MET A 134 -29.02 14.96 30.78
C MET A 134 -29.49 14.07 29.62
N GLU A 135 -30.73 13.62 29.65
CA GLU A 135 -31.29 12.75 28.61
C GLU A 135 -31.13 13.37 27.21
N SER A 136 -31.29 14.69 27.08
CA SER A 136 -31.07 15.40 25.82
C SER A 136 -29.62 15.34 25.30
N LEU A 137 -28.62 15.14 26.18
CA LEU A 137 -27.24 14.87 25.80
C LEU A 137 -27.00 13.41 25.38
N GLY A 138 -28.00 12.52 25.46
CA GLY A 138 -27.86 11.11 25.12
C GLY A 138 -27.32 10.89 23.69
N THR A 139 -27.74 11.70 22.72
CA THR A 139 -27.27 11.59 21.33
C THR A 139 -25.77 11.90 21.19
N ILE A 140 -25.26 12.95 21.83
CA ILE A 140 -23.82 13.29 21.76
C ILE A 140 -22.98 12.23 22.47
N TRP A 141 -23.48 11.68 23.58
CA TRP A 141 -22.83 10.58 24.29
C TRP A 141 -22.82 9.28 23.50
N ALA A 142 -23.91 8.93 22.82
CA ALA A 142 -23.96 7.75 21.95
C ALA A 142 -22.90 7.83 20.84
N VAL A 143 -22.75 8.99 20.19
CA VAL A 143 -21.71 9.22 19.19
C VAL A 143 -20.32 9.13 19.83
N GLY A 144 -20.07 9.84 20.93
CA GLY A 144 -18.76 9.85 21.60
C GLY A 144 -18.31 8.45 22.07
N LEU A 145 -19.21 7.68 22.66
CA LEU A 145 -18.94 6.31 23.12
C LEU A 145 -18.79 5.33 21.95
N SER A 146 -19.49 5.53 20.83
CA SER A 146 -19.30 4.70 19.63
C SER A 146 -17.89 4.83 19.05
N VAL A 147 -17.37 6.06 18.98
CA VAL A 147 -16.01 6.35 18.52
C VAL A 147 -14.99 5.75 19.47
N LEU A 148 -15.20 5.89 20.79
CA LEU A 148 -14.35 5.27 21.80
C LEU A 148 -14.37 3.73 21.68
N GLY A 149 -15.53 3.14 21.43
CA GLY A 149 -15.70 1.69 21.26
C GLY A 149 -14.88 1.14 20.09
N ILE A 150 -15.00 1.76 18.91
CA ILE A 150 -14.19 1.41 17.73
C ILE A 150 -12.70 1.58 18.04
N TYR A 151 -12.36 2.66 18.73
CA TYR A 151 -10.99 3.02 19.05
C TYR A 151 -10.32 2.00 20.00
N VAL A 152 -11.04 1.57 21.05
CA VAL A 152 -10.58 0.51 21.97
C VAL A 152 -10.51 -0.84 21.27
N TYR A 153 -11.48 -1.18 20.42
CA TYR A 153 -11.50 -2.43 19.67
C TYR A 153 -10.26 -2.55 18.77
N LYS A 154 -9.98 -1.55 17.95
CA LYS A 154 -8.79 -1.52 17.08
C LYS A 154 -7.49 -1.57 17.88
N ARG A 155 -7.41 -0.86 19.01
CA ARG A 155 -6.24 -0.93 19.89
C ARG A 155 -6.05 -2.31 20.53
N SER A 156 -7.14 -3.05 20.76
CA SER A 156 -7.09 -4.43 21.23
C SER A 156 -6.59 -5.36 20.12
N GLU A 157 -7.00 -5.15 18.87
CA GLU A 157 -6.45 -5.85 17.70
C GLU A 157 -4.95 -5.61 17.54
N ASP A 158 -4.48 -4.36 17.66
CA ASP A 158 -3.05 -4.01 17.57
C ASP A 158 -2.19 -4.71 18.64
N LYS A 159 -2.78 -5.09 19.79
CA LYS A 159 -2.10 -5.80 20.88
C LYS A 159 -2.06 -7.31 20.68
N LYS A 160 -2.84 -7.86 19.74
CA LYS A 160 -2.78 -9.29 19.41
C LYS A 160 -1.47 -9.52 18.68
N ILE A 161 -0.51 -10.15 19.37
CA ILE A 161 0.74 -10.61 18.76
C ILE A 161 0.34 -11.56 17.62
N PRO A 162 0.86 -11.37 16.39
CA PRO A 162 0.63 -12.33 15.33
C PRO A 162 1.13 -13.69 15.81
N LYS A 163 0.27 -14.73 15.79
CA LYS A 163 0.63 -16.10 16.25
C LYS A 163 1.96 -16.62 15.67
N ILE A 164 2.38 -16.07 14.53
CA ILE A 164 3.65 -16.36 13.85
C ILE A 164 4.85 -15.92 14.71
N VAL A 165 4.80 -14.74 15.34
CA VAL A 165 5.88 -14.19 16.18
C VAL A 165 5.99 -14.93 17.51
N GLU A 166 4.88 -15.42 18.04
CA GLU A 166 4.85 -16.24 19.26
C GLU A 166 5.53 -17.60 19.04
N ASN A 167 5.28 -18.26 17.91
CA ASN A 167 5.93 -19.52 17.55
C ASN A 167 7.44 -19.39 17.29
N GLU A 168 7.91 -18.30 16.67
CA GLU A 168 9.35 -18.07 16.47
C GLU A 168 10.10 -17.87 17.80
N GLY A 169 9.50 -17.16 18.76
CA GLY A 169 10.08 -16.96 20.09
C GLY A 169 10.19 -18.28 20.88
N ILE A 170 9.16 -19.12 20.79
CA ILE A 170 9.15 -20.45 21.41
C ILE A 170 10.21 -21.35 20.75
N MET A 171 10.28 -21.39 19.42
CA MET A 171 11.28 -22.18 18.68
C MET A 171 12.72 -21.78 19.04
N LYS A 172 13.02 -20.48 19.08
CA LYS A 172 14.36 -19.99 19.45
C LYS A 172 14.73 -20.42 20.88
N LYS A 173 13.77 -20.33 21.80
CA LYS A 173 13.98 -20.72 23.20
C LYS A 173 14.20 -22.22 23.35
N GLU A 174 13.47 -23.05 22.60
CA GLU A 174 13.70 -24.50 22.54
C GLU A 174 15.06 -24.86 21.93
N LEU A 175 15.46 -24.18 20.85
CA LEU A 175 16.76 -24.39 20.21
C LEU A 175 17.93 -24.03 21.14
N GLU A 176 17.83 -22.92 21.87
CA GLU A 176 18.84 -22.53 22.87
C GLU A 176 18.92 -23.53 24.02
N LEU A 177 17.79 -24.01 24.52
CA LEU A 177 17.75 -25.03 25.59
C LEU A 177 18.35 -26.36 25.12
N SER A 178 18.00 -26.79 23.91
CA SER A 178 18.54 -28.00 23.29
C SER A 178 20.05 -27.91 23.10
N THR A 179 20.54 -26.77 22.59
CA THR A 179 21.98 -26.51 22.40
C THR A 179 22.71 -26.50 23.74
N ARG A 180 22.16 -25.82 24.75
CA ARG A 180 22.75 -25.76 26.10
C ARG A 180 22.81 -27.14 26.76
N ASN A 181 21.79 -27.96 26.58
CA ASN A 181 21.74 -29.34 27.09
C ASN A 181 22.71 -30.26 26.34
N MET A 182 22.88 -30.08 25.03
CA MET A 182 23.86 -30.85 24.25
C MET A 182 25.29 -30.52 24.69
N VAL A 183 25.62 -29.23 24.84
CA VAL A 183 26.95 -28.79 25.29
C VAL A 183 27.26 -29.29 26.70
N SER A 184 26.31 -29.20 27.63
CA SER A 184 26.51 -29.69 29.00
C SER A 184 26.71 -31.21 29.05
N ASN A 185 26.01 -31.97 28.21
CA ASN A 185 26.19 -33.42 28.09
C ASN A 185 27.54 -33.80 27.48
N ILE A 186 28.06 -33.03 26.53
CA ILE A 186 29.39 -33.25 25.96
C ILE A 186 30.49 -33.00 27.00
N ILE A 187 30.36 -31.92 27.78
CA ILE A 187 31.31 -31.58 28.85
C ILE A 187 31.33 -32.68 29.92
N LYS A 188 30.15 -33.13 30.39
CA LYS A 188 30.05 -34.22 31.37
C LYS A 188 30.64 -35.55 30.89
N ARG A 189 30.51 -35.88 29.60
CA ARG A 189 31.12 -37.10 29.04
C ARG A 189 32.64 -37.02 28.96
N LYS A 190 33.20 -35.81 28.83
CA LYS A 190 34.65 -35.61 28.79
C LYS A 190 35.27 -35.75 30.17
N GLU A 191 34.61 -35.24 31.21
CA GLU A 191 35.05 -35.39 32.62
C GLU A 191 34.97 -36.83 33.15
N TYR A 192 34.20 -37.72 32.52
CA TYR A 192 34.07 -39.12 32.97
C TYR A 192 35.08 -40.07 32.28
N ASN A 193 35.81 -39.58 31.27
CA ASN A 193 36.76 -40.35 30.48
C ASN A 193 38.23 -39.94 30.69
N ASP A 194 38.47 -38.98 31.60
CA ASP A 194 39.80 -38.64 32.16
C ASP A 194 39.88 -39.16 33.60
#